data_AF-A0A382CLB0-F1
#
_entry.id   AF-A0A382CLB0-F1
#
_cell.length_a   1.000
_cell.length_b   1.000
_cell.length_c   1.000
_cell.angle_alpha   90.00
_cell.angle_beta   90.00
_cell.angle_gamma   90.00
#
_symmetry.space_group_name_H-M   'P 1'
#
loop_
_entity.id
_entity.type
_entity.pdbx_description
1 polymer ?
#
loop_
_entity_poly.entity_id
_entity_poly.type
_entity_poly.pdbx_seq_one_letter_code
_entity_poly.pdbx_strand_id
1 'polypeptide(L)'
;MVENRRNFRYNEVMYDLELVTNKNADLWDRMLHSCPYSTAFQAMAWRNALTASFKQMSPLYYLIRQGKEIVGGLPMFIFQPM
;
A
#
# COMPACT_ATOMS: atom_id res chain seq x y z
N MET A 1 35.69 -29.75 21.07
CA MET A 1 35.13 -29.25 19.80
C MET A 1 34.12 -28.17 20.17
N VAL A 2 34.51 -26.90 20.05
CA VAL A 2 33.68 -25.74 20.41
C VAL A 2 32.70 -25.51 19.26
N GLU A 3 31.43 -25.80 19.48
CA GLU A 3 30.39 -25.58 18.49
C GLU A 3 30.00 -24.09 18.50
N ASN A 4 30.54 -23.37 17.53
CA ASN A 4 30.41 -21.94 17.35
C ASN A 4 28.99 -21.63 16.82
N ARG A 5 28.00 -21.55 17.71
CA ARG A 5 26.63 -21.12 17.34
C ARG A 5 26.65 -19.63 16.98
N ARG A 6 26.77 -19.35 15.67
CA ARG A 6 26.52 -18.01 15.13
C ARG A 6 25.08 -17.61 15.45
N ASN A 7 24.92 -16.65 16.36
CA ASN A 7 23.65 -15.96 16.59
C ASN A 7 23.32 -15.10 15.36
N PHE A 8 22.65 -15.67 14.37
CA PHE A 8 21.97 -14.89 13.34
C PHE A 8 20.70 -14.32 13.96
N ARG A 9 20.76 -13.08 14.47
CA ARG A 9 19.54 -12.30 14.69
C ARG A 9 19.03 -11.89 13.31
N TYR A 10 17.99 -12.54 12.82
CA TYR A 10 17.15 -11.93 11.79
C TYR A 10 16.52 -10.69 12.43
N ASN A 11 16.95 -9.49 12.01
CA ASN A 11 16.11 -8.31 12.18
C ASN A 11 14.91 -8.53 11.26
N GLU A 12 13.81 -9.07 11.79
CA GLU A 12 12.56 -9.16 11.06
C GLU A 12 12.13 -7.72 10.72
N VAL A 13 12.23 -7.38 9.44
CA VAL A 13 11.66 -6.12 8.96
C VAL A 13 10.15 -6.32 8.94
N MET A 14 9.47 -5.71 9.92
CA MET A 14 8.02 -5.73 10.01
C MET A 14 7.43 -4.65 9.09
N TYR A 15 6.47 -5.07 8.26
CA TYR A 15 5.71 -4.16 7.41
C TYR A 15 4.25 -4.14 7.84
N ASP A 16 3.68 -2.94 7.94
CA ASP A 16 2.27 -2.74 8.26
C ASP A 16 1.51 -2.24 7.03
N LEU A 17 0.25 -2.65 6.90
CA LEU A 17 -0.67 -2.16 5.89
C LEU A 17 -1.66 -1.18 6.52
N GLU A 18 -1.56 0.09 6.14
CA GLU A 18 -2.50 1.13 6.57
C GLU A 18 -3.51 1.41 5.44
N LEU A 19 -4.80 1.20 5.72
CA LEU A 19 -5.85 1.48 4.75
C LEU A 19 -5.96 2.98 4.45
N VAL A 20 -6.03 3.33 3.16
CA VAL A 20 -6.21 4.71 2.71
C VAL A 20 -7.69 5.11 2.76
N THR A 21 -7.97 6.08 3.63
CA THR A 21 -9.25 6.76 3.82
C THR A 21 -9.11 8.24 3.42
N ASN A 22 -10.17 9.03 3.58
CA ASN A 22 -10.11 10.48 3.34
C ASN A 22 -9.10 11.21 4.25
N LYS A 23 -8.71 10.62 5.39
CA LYS A 23 -7.79 11.25 6.36
C LYS A 23 -6.32 11.19 5.97
N ASN A 24 -5.94 10.24 5.12
CA ASN A 24 -4.56 9.97 4.72
C ASN A 24 -4.42 9.82 3.19
N ALA A 25 -5.40 10.30 2.43
CA ALA A 25 -5.39 10.29 0.97
C ALA A 25 -4.23 11.13 0.39
N ASP A 26 -3.86 12.23 1.05
CA ASP A 26 -2.74 13.06 0.64
C ASP A 26 -1.38 12.33 0.77
N LEU A 27 -1.23 11.48 1.79
CA LEU A 27 -0.05 10.62 1.95
C LEU A 27 0.08 9.62 0.81
N TRP A 28 -1.04 9.05 0.35
CA TRP A 28 -1.05 8.19 -0.83
C TRP A 28 -0.60 8.93 -2.08
N ASP A 29 -1.20 10.08 -2.37
CA ASP A 29 -0.85 10.82 -3.58
C ASP A 29 0.62 11.28 -3.53
N ARG A 30 1.15 11.73 -2.39
CA ARG A 30 2.58 12.05 -2.25
C ARG A 30 3.48 10.84 -2.51
N MET A 31 3.14 9.69 -1.93
CA MET A 31 3.88 8.43 -2.17
C MET A 31 3.85 8.08 -3.66
N LEU A 32 2.68 8.16 -4.30
CA LEU A 32 2.52 7.88 -5.71
C LEU A 32 3.40 8.80 -6.58
N HIS A 33 3.37 10.11 -6.35
CA HIS A 33 4.19 11.07 -7.10
C HIS A 33 5.70 10.85 -6.91
N SER A 34 6.12 10.30 -5.77
CA SER A 34 7.53 9.94 -5.54
C SER A 34 7.95 8.64 -6.22
N CYS A 35 6.99 7.81 -6.67
CA CYS A 35 7.27 6.54 -7.32
C CYS A 35 7.47 6.72 -8.83
N PRO A 36 8.68 6.45 -9.37
CA PRO A 36 9.00 6.67 -10.79
C PRO A 36 8.22 5.76 -11.74
N TYR A 37 7.68 4.65 -11.24
CA TYR A 37 6.91 3.68 -12.02
C TYR A 37 5.41 3.78 -11.78
N SER A 38 4.96 4.84 -11.10
CA SER A 38 3.54 5.08 -10.88
C SER A 38 2.83 5.48 -12.17
N THR A 39 1.52 5.29 -12.19
CA THR A 39 0.65 5.75 -13.27
C THR A 39 -0.58 6.47 -12.71
N ALA A 40 -1.25 7.26 -13.56
CA ALA A 40 -2.51 7.91 -13.19
C ALA A 40 -3.60 6.92 -12.73
N PHE A 41 -3.54 5.65 -13.15
CA PHE A 41 -4.47 4.59 -12.73
C PHE A 41 -4.28 4.11 -11.29
N GLN A 42 -3.34 4.69 -10.57
CA GLN A 42 -3.11 4.42 -9.15
C GLN A 42 -3.42 5.66 -8.29
N ALA A 43 -3.82 6.78 -8.89
CA ALA A 43 -4.16 8.00 -8.16
C ALA A 43 -5.47 7.87 -7.37
N MET A 44 -5.62 8.64 -6.29
CA MET A 44 -6.89 8.70 -5.55
C MET A 44 -8.06 9.12 -6.43
N ALA A 45 -7.83 10.01 -7.40
CA ALA A 45 -8.84 10.40 -8.38
C ALA A 45 -9.38 9.20 -9.18
N TRP A 46 -8.50 8.27 -9.58
CA TRP A 46 -8.90 7.07 -10.30
C TRP A 46 -9.72 6.12 -9.43
N ARG A 47 -9.28 5.89 -8.18
CA ARG A 47 -10.04 5.12 -7.19
C ARG A 47 -11.46 5.64 -7.02
N ASN A 48 -11.59 6.96 -6.88
CA ASN A 48 -12.88 7.62 -6.69
C ASN A 48 -13.76 7.50 -7.94
N ALA A 49 -13.18 7.68 -9.14
CA ALA A 49 -13.89 7.50 -10.40
C ALA A 49 -14.42 6.07 -10.58
N LEU A 50 -13.61 5.06 -10.26
CA LEU A 50 -14.03 3.66 -10.30
C LEU A 50 -15.18 3.37 -9.33
N THR A 51 -15.05 3.84 -8.09
CA THR A 51 -16.09 3.65 -7.05
C THR A 51 -17.41 4.31 -7.45
N ALA A 52 -17.36 5.49 -8.07
CA ALA A 52 -18.54 6.21 -8.52
C ALA A 52 -19.18 5.57 -9.77
N SER A 53 -18.37 5.00 -10.66
CA SER A 53 -18.84 4.50 -11.97
C SER A 53 -19.32 3.06 -11.92
N PHE A 54 -18.76 2.22 -11.04
CA PHE A 54 -19.00 0.79 -11.01
C PHE A 54 -19.50 0.34 -9.63
N LYS A 55 -20.80 0.04 -9.52
CA LYS A 55 -21.42 -0.43 -8.26
C LYS A 55 -20.83 -1.75 -7.74
N GLN A 56 -20.23 -2.54 -8.61
CA GLN A 56 -19.59 -3.82 -8.28
C GLN A 56 -18.10 -3.68 -7.96
N MET A 57 -17.51 -2.48 -8.10
CA MET A 57 -16.10 -2.27 -7.81
C MET A 57 -15.93 -1.68 -6.41
N SER A 58 -15.09 -2.31 -5.58
CA SER A 58 -14.67 -1.79 -4.28
C SER A 58 -13.14 -1.69 -4.24
N PRO A 59 -12.55 -0.56 -4.69
CA PRO A 59 -11.11 -0.42 -4.70
C PRO A 59 -10.57 -0.04 -3.30
N LEU A 60 -9.60 -0.81 -2.83
CA LEU A 60 -8.94 -0.63 -1.53
C LEU A 60 -7.46 -0.35 -1.75
N TYR A 61 -6.99 0.81 -1.28
CA TYR A 61 -5.59 1.20 -1.38
C TYR A 61 -4.96 1.15 0.01
N TYR A 62 -3.75 0.60 0.11
CA TYR A 62 -3.01 0.48 1.36
C TYR A 62 -1.64 1.13 1.25
N LEU A 63 -1.28 1.96 2.22
CA LEU A 63 0.11 2.40 2.42
C LEU A 63 0.87 1.25 3.09
N ILE A 64 2.05 0.93 2.56
CA ILE A 64 2.96 -0.03 3.18
C ILE A 64 3.93 0.76 4.06
N ARG A 65 3.96 0.46 5.35
CA ARG A 65 4.83 1.11 6.32
C ARG A 65 5.94 0.20 6.80
N GLN A 66 7.11 0.79 7.01
CA GLN A 66 8.19 0.20 7.79
C GLN A 66 8.42 1.11 9.00
N GLY A 67 7.81 0.77 10.13
CA GLY A 67 7.72 1.68 11.28
C GLY A 67 6.97 2.97 10.92
N LYS A 68 7.66 4.12 10.97
CA LYS A 68 7.05 5.43 10.65
C LYS A 68 7.14 5.79 9.16
N GLU A 69 7.98 5.11 8.40
CA GLU A 69 8.25 5.43 7.00
C GLU A 69 7.23 4.76 6.09
N ILE A 70 6.81 5.48 5.04
CA ILE A 70 6.00 4.91 3.96
C ILE A 70 6.97 4.44 2.89
N VAL A 71 6.99 3.13 2.65
CA VAL A 71 7.94 2.48 1.73
C VAL A 71 7.28 2.02 0.43
N GLY A 72 5.96 2.13 0.34
CA GLY A 72 5.23 1.82 -0.89
C GLY A 72 3.72 1.88 -0.72
N GLY A 73 3.01 1.38 -1.74
CA GLY A 73 1.57 1.29 -1.74
C GLY A 73 1.08 0.06 -2.48
N LEU A 74 -0.07 -0.45 -2.05
CA LEU A 74 -0.77 -1.58 -2.65
C LEU A 74 -2.18 -1.14 -3.08
N PRO A 75 -2.40 -0.85 -4.36
CA PRO A 75 -3.73 -0.63 -4.89
C PRO A 75 -4.40 -1.98 -5.22
N MET A 76 -5.59 -2.23 -4.67
CA MET A 76 -6.39 -3.41 -4.96
C MET A 76 -7.73 -3.01 -5.59
N PHE A 77 -8.15 -3.77 -6.58
CA PHE A 77 -9.40 -3.58 -7.31
C PHE A 77 -10.26 -4.84 -7.13
N ILE A 78 -11.27 -4.74 -6.28
CA ILE A 78 -12.11 -5.88 -5.93
C ILE A 78 -13.41 -5.78 -6.71
N PHE A 79 -13.68 -6.77 -7.55
CA PHE A 79 -14.95 -6.93 -8.24
C PHE A 79 -15.88 -7.82 -7.43
N GLN A 80 -17.10 -7.36 -7.24
CA GLN A 80 -18.18 -8.14 -6.65
C GLN A 80 -19.02 -8.79 -7.76
N PRO A 81 -19.56 -10.00 -7.53
CA PRO A 81 -20.52 -10.62 -8.45
C PRO A 81 -21.75 -9.73 -8.68
N MET A 82 -22.39 -9.89 -9.84
CA MET A 82 -23.65 -9.21 -10.18
C MET A 82 -24.86 -9.81 -9.49
#